data_AF-A0ABD2NIG4-F1
#
_entry.id   AF-A0ABD2NIG4-F1
#
_cell.length_a   1.000
_cell.length_b   1.000
_cell.length_c   1.000
_cell.angle_alpha   90.00
_cell.angle_beta   90.00
_cell.angle_gamma   90.00
#
_symmetry.space_group_name_H-M   'P 1'
#
loop_
_entity.id
_entity.type
_entity.pdbx_description
1 polymer ?
#
loop_
_entity_poly.entity_id
_entity_poly.type
_entity_poly.pdbx_seq_one_letter_code
_entity_poly.pdbx_strand_id
1 'polypeptide(L)'
;MISMNNTDIIISICIFIQLMNDSLASLIVNTENGMIEGSIGYTVDKNKTYYAFQSIPYAKPPIDNLRFQAPQPIDNWEGVLPTIKSPNPCVQTESDNIIGDEDCLYLNIYTPQLPEITKSLLPVMVWIYGGGFEIGSSEYNLVGPDYFLDEDVIFVAFNYRLGIFGFLSLGDLVVPGNNGLKDQSLALKWIKNNILNFGGDSNQITVFGHSAGSVSISYHLQSPLSKNLFNQVIMESGTSYCLWGLSRIAPDIAKDVALSLNIDISSSKSIVNGLIRVNATFLQKKAMETINLEIRKEKREYREEVRLLRDENTAMKEGIGNLKKRLDQLELV
;
A
#
# COMPACT_ATOMS: atom_id res chain seq x y z
N MET A 1 44.01 -22.86 45.85
CA MET A 1 42.92 -23.42 45.03
C MET A 1 41.66 -23.37 45.86
N ILE A 2 40.74 -22.46 45.55
CA ILE A 2 39.47 -22.36 46.26
C ILE A 2 38.59 -23.50 45.72
N SER A 3 38.28 -24.45 46.59
CA SER A 3 37.39 -25.58 46.32
C SER A 3 35.96 -25.08 46.33
N MET A 4 35.37 -24.82 45.15
CA MET A 4 33.94 -24.57 45.05
C MET A 4 33.19 -25.85 45.41
N ASN A 5 32.25 -25.76 46.36
CA ASN A 5 31.41 -26.90 46.71
C ASN A 5 30.29 -27.07 45.66
N ASN A 6 29.65 -28.23 45.62
CA ASN A 6 28.60 -28.52 44.63
C ASN A 6 27.42 -27.53 44.69
N THR A 7 27.17 -26.93 45.84
CA THR A 7 26.11 -25.93 46.05
C THR A 7 26.42 -24.63 45.32
N ASP A 8 27.68 -24.18 45.36
CA ASP A 8 28.14 -22.94 44.69
C ASP A 8 28.09 -23.07 43.16
N ILE A 9 28.34 -24.28 42.63
CA ILE A 9 28.21 -24.61 41.21
C ILE A 9 26.73 -24.57 40.79
N ILE A 10 25.83 -25.16 41.58
CA ILE A 10 24.39 -25.15 41.29
C ILE A 10 23.84 -23.72 41.32
N ILE A 11 24.22 -22.91 42.31
CA ILE A 11 23.80 -21.50 42.39
C ILE A 11 24.31 -20.71 41.19
N SER A 12 25.56 -20.91 40.78
CA SER A 12 26.11 -20.23 39.60
C SER A 12 25.42 -20.64 38.31
N ILE A 13 25.08 -21.93 38.14
CA ILE A 13 24.30 -22.42 37.00
C ILE A 13 22.89 -21.84 37.02
N CYS A 14 22.21 -21.80 38.18
CA CYS A 14 20.89 -21.20 38.30
C CYS A 14 20.91 -19.71 37.97
N ILE A 15 21.89 -18.96 38.48
CA ILE A 15 22.07 -17.53 38.14
C ILE A 15 22.36 -17.36 36.65
N PHE A 16 23.19 -18.21 36.06
CA PHE A 16 23.47 -18.18 34.62
C PHE A 16 22.23 -18.48 33.79
N ILE A 17 21.42 -19.47 34.18
CA ILE A 17 20.13 -19.79 33.55
C ILE A 17 19.14 -18.64 33.73
N GLN A 18 19.08 -18.02 34.91
CA GLN A 18 18.23 -16.85 35.17
C GLN A 18 18.63 -15.67 34.28
N LEU A 19 19.94 -15.39 34.17
CA LEU A 19 20.48 -14.35 33.30
C LEU A 19 20.28 -14.66 31.81
N MET A 20 20.33 -15.94 31.40
CA MET A 20 19.96 -16.34 30.04
C MET A 20 18.45 -16.18 29.78
N ASN A 21 17.59 -16.45 30.76
CA ASN A 21 16.15 -16.21 30.66
C ASN A 21 15.80 -14.71 30.65
N ASP A 22 16.49 -13.87 31.43
CA ASP A 22 16.32 -12.41 31.41
C ASP A 22 16.82 -11.80 30.09
N SER A 23 17.79 -12.44 29.42
CA SER A 23 18.21 -12.06 28.04
C SER A 23 17.20 -12.46 26.95
N LEU A 24 16.20 -13.28 27.31
CA LEU A 24 15.04 -13.66 26.51
C LEU A 24 13.77 -13.01 27.08
N ALA A 25 13.85 -11.75 27.52
CA ALA A 25 12.65 -10.94 27.70
C ALA A 25 11.95 -10.86 26.33
N SER A 26 10.97 -11.74 26.12
CA SER A 26 10.22 -11.87 24.88
C SER A 26 9.64 -10.50 24.54
N LEU A 27 9.92 -10.00 23.34
CA LEU A 27 9.49 -8.68 22.87
C LEU A 27 7.99 -8.69 22.54
N ILE A 28 7.18 -8.83 23.58
CA ILE A 28 5.73 -9.01 23.47
C ILE A 28 5.06 -7.66 23.63
N VAL A 29 4.23 -7.29 22.65
CA VAL A 29 3.38 -6.11 22.71
C VAL A 29 1.92 -6.54 22.63
N ASN A 30 1.07 -5.93 23.45
CA ASN A 30 -0.37 -6.14 23.37
C ASN A 30 -0.97 -5.19 22.32
N THR A 31 -1.81 -5.70 21.43
CA THR A 31 -2.63 -4.91 20.50
C THR A 31 -4.10 -5.01 20.89
N GLU A 32 -4.99 -4.27 20.23
CA GLU A 32 -6.44 -4.40 20.42
C GLU A 32 -6.97 -5.79 20.04
N ASN A 33 -6.22 -6.54 19.22
CA ASN A 33 -6.61 -7.85 18.70
C ASN A 33 -5.94 -9.05 19.39
N GLY A 34 -4.78 -8.84 20.02
CA GLY A 34 -4.03 -9.90 20.69
C GLY A 34 -2.56 -9.55 20.89
N MET A 35 -1.81 -10.46 21.51
CA MET A 35 -0.38 -10.28 21.76
C MET A 35 0.43 -10.62 20.51
N ILE A 36 1.47 -9.84 20.24
CA ILE A 36 2.43 -10.08 19.16
C ILE A 36 3.85 -10.12 19.71
N GLU A 37 4.72 -10.90 19.08
CA GLU A 37 6.15 -10.98 19.38
C GLU A 37 6.96 -10.37 18.23
N GLY A 38 7.81 -9.40 18.54
CA GLY A 38 8.71 -8.78 17.57
C GLY A 38 10.15 -9.30 17.63
N SER A 39 11.05 -8.61 16.93
CA SER A 39 12.48 -8.86 16.94
C SER A 39 13.28 -7.57 17.21
N ILE A 40 14.57 -7.73 17.51
CA ILE A 40 15.50 -6.61 17.67
C ILE A 40 16.33 -6.46 16.39
N GLY A 41 16.47 -5.22 15.92
CA GLY A 41 17.33 -4.86 14.80
C GLY A 41 18.28 -3.71 15.15
N TYR A 42 19.16 -3.37 14.21
CA TYR A 42 20.13 -2.28 14.33
C TYR A 42 20.14 -1.46 13.05
N THR A 43 20.10 -0.13 13.17
CA THR A 43 20.14 0.76 12.00
C THR A 43 21.48 0.67 11.29
N VAL A 44 21.46 0.74 9.96
CA VAL A 44 22.69 0.59 9.14
C VAL A 44 23.72 1.69 9.39
N ASP A 45 23.32 2.96 9.61
CA ASP A 45 24.26 4.09 9.72
C ASP A 45 24.78 4.29 11.16
N LYS A 46 23.89 4.58 12.12
CA LYS A 46 24.31 4.86 13.51
C LYS A 46 24.36 3.62 14.41
N ASN A 47 24.05 2.42 13.91
CA ASN A 47 23.98 1.18 14.69
C ASN A 47 23.08 1.30 15.93
N LYS A 48 22.00 2.07 15.83
CA LYS A 48 21.00 2.24 16.90
C LYS A 48 20.13 1.00 16.96
N THR A 49 19.89 0.49 18.16
CA THR A 49 18.94 -0.59 18.40
C THR A 49 17.51 -0.12 18.11
N TYR A 50 16.74 -0.96 17.42
CA TYR A 50 15.30 -0.76 17.24
C TYR A 50 14.55 -2.08 17.42
N TYR A 51 13.25 -1.97 17.63
CA TYR A 51 12.30 -3.06 17.79
C TYR A 51 11.43 -3.15 16.53
N ALA A 52 11.35 -4.33 15.94
CA ALA A 52 10.63 -4.59 14.70
C ALA A 52 9.46 -5.56 14.94
N PHE A 53 8.28 -5.18 14.45
CA PHE A 53 7.09 -6.00 14.45
C PHE A 53 6.57 -6.04 13.02
N GLN A 54 6.80 -7.14 12.34
CA GLN A 54 6.57 -7.30 10.91
C GLN A 54 5.42 -8.28 10.64
N SER A 55 4.67 -8.02 9.57
CA SER A 55 3.49 -8.81 9.20
C SER A 55 2.39 -8.85 10.27
N ILE A 56 2.08 -7.70 10.88
CA ILE A 56 0.93 -7.57 11.78
C ILE A 56 -0.35 -7.50 10.94
N PRO A 57 -1.31 -8.44 11.07
CA PRO A 57 -2.55 -8.38 10.31
C PRO A 57 -3.43 -7.25 10.84
N TYR A 58 -3.88 -6.35 9.97
CA TYR A 58 -4.82 -5.28 10.33
C TYR A 58 -6.23 -5.52 9.78
N ALA A 59 -6.37 -6.49 8.87
CA ALA A 59 -7.63 -6.85 8.23
C ALA A 59 -7.71 -8.37 8.00
N LYS A 60 -8.93 -8.89 7.83
CA LYS A 60 -9.12 -10.26 7.37
C LYS A 60 -8.51 -10.43 5.97
N PRO A 61 -7.94 -11.61 5.65
CA PRO A 61 -7.46 -11.91 4.31
C PRO A 61 -8.56 -11.68 3.27
N PRO A 62 -8.34 -10.86 2.23
CA PRO A 62 -9.34 -10.59 1.20
C PRO A 62 -9.36 -11.72 0.17
N ILE A 63 -9.63 -12.94 0.62
CA ILE A 63 -9.71 -14.15 -0.21
C ILE A 63 -11.16 -14.61 -0.37
N ASP A 64 -11.40 -15.53 -1.29
CA ASP A 64 -12.72 -16.11 -1.56
C ASP A 64 -13.79 -15.01 -1.75
N ASN A 65 -14.84 -15.04 -0.92
CA ASN A 65 -15.95 -14.10 -0.98
C ASN A 65 -15.55 -12.66 -0.57
N LEU A 66 -14.36 -12.46 0.01
CA LEU A 66 -13.84 -11.14 0.41
C LEU A 66 -12.98 -10.46 -0.68
N ARG A 67 -12.59 -11.18 -1.75
CA ARG A 67 -11.66 -10.71 -2.80
C ARG A 67 -11.92 -9.30 -3.32
N PHE A 68 -13.17 -8.97 -3.61
CA PHE A 68 -13.57 -7.66 -4.13
C PHE A 68 -14.46 -6.88 -3.15
N GLN A 69 -14.47 -7.27 -1.88
CA GLN A 69 -15.23 -6.59 -0.84
C GLN A 69 -14.36 -5.55 -0.12
N ALA A 70 -15.02 -4.58 0.51
CA ALA A 70 -14.36 -3.70 1.45
C ALA A 70 -13.65 -4.53 2.53
N PRO A 71 -12.46 -4.12 3.01
CA PRO A 71 -11.74 -4.88 4.02
C PRO A 71 -12.55 -4.95 5.31
N GLN A 72 -12.42 -6.08 6.00
CA GLN A 72 -13.00 -6.28 7.31
C GLN A 72 -11.89 -6.24 8.36
N PRO A 73 -12.11 -5.63 9.54
CA PRO A 73 -11.16 -5.69 10.64
C PRO A 73 -10.77 -7.14 10.97
N ILE A 74 -9.51 -7.35 11.30
CA ILE A 74 -9.02 -8.67 11.73
C ILE A 74 -9.77 -9.15 12.98
N ASP A 75 -9.98 -10.45 13.09
CA ASP A 75 -10.53 -11.05 14.31
C ASP A 75 -9.45 -11.10 15.41
N ASN A 76 -9.89 -11.14 16.66
CA ASN A 76 -8.96 -11.34 17.76
C ASN A 76 -8.37 -12.76 17.72
N TRP A 77 -7.13 -12.91 18.17
CA TRP A 77 -6.46 -14.20 18.29
C TRP A 77 -6.08 -14.50 19.74
N GLU A 78 -5.94 -15.79 20.04
CA GLU A 78 -5.41 -16.27 21.31
C GLU A 78 -3.91 -16.54 21.21
N GLY A 79 -3.22 -16.42 22.34
CA GLY A 79 -1.77 -16.62 22.41
C GLY A 79 -0.97 -15.43 21.86
N VAL A 80 0.28 -15.71 21.46
CA VAL A 80 1.24 -14.71 20.97
C VAL A 80 1.50 -15.00 19.50
N LEU A 81 1.26 -14.00 18.64
CA LEU A 81 1.51 -14.10 17.20
C LEU A 81 2.96 -13.67 16.89
N PRO A 82 3.79 -14.55 16.28
CA PRO A 82 5.14 -14.16 15.86
C PRO A 82 5.09 -13.18 14.67
N THR A 83 5.55 -11.95 14.90
CA THR A 83 5.60 -10.85 13.91
C THR A 83 7.05 -10.54 13.53
N ILE A 84 7.76 -11.57 13.06
CA ILE A 84 9.21 -11.53 12.80
C ILE A 84 9.57 -11.82 11.34
N LYS A 85 8.56 -11.89 10.47
CA LYS A 85 8.72 -12.19 9.04
C LYS A 85 8.29 -11.00 8.20
N SER A 86 9.00 -10.76 7.10
CA SER A 86 8.59 -9.76 6.11
C SER A 86 7.23 -10.13 5.50
N PRO A 87 6.33 -9.17 5.25
CA PRO A 87 5.02 -9.47 4.69
C PRO A 87 5.15 -9.90 3.24
N ASN A 88 4.27 -10.81 2.80
CA ASN A 88 4.12 -11.10 1.39
C ASN A 88 3.60 -9.83 0.66
N PRO A 89 4.15 -9.47 -0.51
CA PRO A 89 3.56 -8.42 -1.32
C PRO A 89 2.15 -8.83 -1.78
N CYS A 90 1.29 -7.84 -2.05
CA CYS A 90 0.02 -8.11 -2.72
C CYS A 90 0.25 -8.61 -4.15
N VAL A 91 -0.70 -9.39 -4.69
CA VAL A 91 -0.65 -9.89 -6.08
C VAL A 91 -0.38 -8.75 -7.06
N GLN A 92 0.73 -8.87 -7.80
CA GLN A 92 1.18 -7.85 -8.75
C GLN A 92 2.12 -8.44 -9.80
N THR A 93 2.45 -7.65 -10.83
CA THR A 93 3.37 -8.05 -11.89
C THR A 93 4.74 -7.40 -11.70
N GLU A 94 5.79 -8.22 -11.57
CA GLU A 94 7.18 -7.80 -11.46
C GLU A 94 8.02 -8.50 -12.55
N SER A 95 8.67 -7.72 -13.42
CA SER A 95 9.55 -8.24 -14.49
C SER A 95 8.95 -9.41 -15.28
N ASP A 96 7.71 -9.23 -15.79
CA ASP A 96 6.88 -10.23 -16.51
C ASP A 96 6.41 -11.44 -15.69
N ASN A 97 6.82 -11.57 -14.43
CA ASN A 97 6.33 -12.58 -13.50
C ASN A 97 5.21 -12.02 -12.63
N ILE A 98 4.37 -12.90 -12.12
CA ILE A 98 3.36 -12.53 -11.13
C ILE A 98 3.81 -13.04 -9.78
N ILE A 99 3.89 -12.12 -8.83
CA ILE A 99 4.37 -12.36 -7.47
C ILE A 99 3.26 -12.00 -6.47
N GLY A 100 3.52 -12.31 -5.20
CA GLY A 100 2.66 -11.94 -4.09
C GLY A 100 1.48 -12.86 -3.86
N ASP A 101 0.69 -12.53 -2.85
CA ASP A 101 -0.48 -13.27 -2.40
C ASP A 101 -1.68 -12.33 -2.22
N GLU A 102 -2.89 -12.88 -2.22
CA GLU A 102 -4.10 -12.12 -1.89
C GLU A 102 -4.20 -11.86 -0.39
N ASP A 103 -3.71 -12.80 0.43
CA ASP A 103 -3.47 -12.57 1.85
C ASP A 103 -2.24 -11.68 2.04
N CYS A 104 -2.46 -10.38 1.88
CA CYS A 104 -1.39 -9.37 1.92
C CYS A 104 -1.68 -8.18 2.84
N LEU A 105 -2.81 -8.15 3.56
CA LEU A 105 -3.23 -6.98 4.36
C LEU A 105 -2.55 -6.93 5.73
N TYR A 106 -1.24 -6.68 5.68
CA TYR A 106 -0.35 -6.62 6.83
C TYR A 106 0.35 -5.26 6.94
N LEU A 107 0.77 -4.91 8.15
CA LEU A 107 1.60 -3.74 8.43
C LEU A 107 2.84 -4.11 9.24
N ASN A 108 3.83 -3.23 9.18
CA ASN A 108 5.10 -3.34 9.87
C ASN A 108 5.31 -2.09 10.74
N ILE A 109 5.72 -2.28 11.99
CA ILE A 109 6.06 -1.21 12.93
C ILE A 109 7.53 -1.38 13.33
N TYR A 110 8.26 -0.28 13.24
CA TYR A 110 9.63 -0.18 13.71
C TYR A 110 9.75 0.99 14.68
N THR A 111 10.27 0.74 15.87
CA THR A 111 10.35 1.75 16.93
C THR A 111 11.70 1.68 17.65
N PRO A 112 12.33 2.83 17.96
CA PRO A 112 13.58 2.85 18.73
C PRO A 112 13.35 2.62 20.24
N GLN A 113 12.09 2.62 20.70
CA GLN A 113 11.77 2.47 22.12
C GLN A 113 10.42 1.79 22.35
N LEU A 114 10.25 1.17 23.53
CA LEU A 114 8.96 0.62 23.98
C LEU A 114 8.47 1.32 25.27
N PRO A 115 7.15 1.35 25.52
CA PRO A 115 6.57 1.98 26.72
C PRO A 115 7.11 1.43 28.05
N GLU A 116 7.55 0.17 28.07
CA GLU A 116 8.15 -0.47 29.24
C GLU A 116 9.54 0.08 29.56
N ILE A 117 10.23 0.64 28.57
CA ILE A 117 11.59 1.19 28.68
C ILE A 117 11.52 2.69 29.01
N THR A 118 10.60 3.42 28.38
CA THR A 118 10.46 4.87 28.52
C THR A 118 9.02 5.31 28.41
N LYS A 119 8.68 6.37 29.17
CA LYS A 119 7.34 6.97 29.17
C LYS A 119 7.18 8.10 28.15
N SER A 120 8.24 8.53 27.47
CA SER A 120 8.13 9.49 26.37
C SER A 120 7.37 8.85 25.21
N LEU A 121 6.53 9.62 24.53
CA LEU A 121 5.89 9.20 23.28
C LEU A 121 6.62 9.84 22.10
N LEU A 122 6.79 9.07 21.02
CA LEU A 122 7.45 9.53 19.81
C LEU A 122 6.44 9.90 18.71
N PRO A 123 6.76 10.87 17.84
CA PRO A 123 6.03 11.07 16.59
C PRO A 123 6.02 9.81 15.74
N VAL A 124 4.95 9.61 14.98
CA VAL A 124 4.72 8.42 14.16
C VAL A 124 4.71 8.82 12.69
N MET A 125 5.59 8.22 11.90
CA MET A 125 5.65 8.37 10.45
C MET A 125 5.08 7.14 9.76
N VAL A 126 3.98 7.31 9.03
CA VAL A 126 3.26 6.24 8.34
C VAL A 126 3.46 6.36 6.84
N TRP A 127 4.18 5.41 6.26
CA TRP A 127 4.50 5.35 4.83
C TRP A 127 3.41 4.63 4.03
N ILE A 128 2.92 5.28 2.98
CA ILE A 128 2.09 4.69 1.92
C ILE A 128 2.94 4.64 0.64
N TYR A 129 3.26 3.45 0.17
CA TYR A 129 4.09 3.28 -1.03
C TYR A 129 3.36 3.66 -2.33
N GLY A 130 4.16 4.02 -3.33
CA GLY A 130 3.73 4.37 -4.70
C GLY A 130 3.49 3.16 -5.60
N GLY A 131 3.83 3.25 -6.89
CA GLY A 131 3.68 2.12 -7.82
C GLY A 131 2.39 2.13 -8.65
N GLY A 132 1.82 3.31 -8.87
CA GLY A 132 0.69 3.48 -9.80
C GLY A 132 -0.58 2.73 -9.41
N PHE A 133 -0.71 2.30 -8.14
CA PHE A 133 -1.75 1.40 -7.64
C PHE A 133 -1.68 -0.04 -8.16
N GLU A 134 -0.62 -0.41 -8.90
CA GLU A 134 -0.47 -1.72 -9.55
C GLU A 134 0.67 -2.55 -8.95
N ILE A 135 1.70 -1.90 -8.41
CA ILE A 135 2.89 -2.55 -7.83
C ILE A 135 3.31 -1.87 -6.52
N GLY A 136 4.21 -2.50 -5.78
CA GLY A 136 4.80 -2.02 -4.55
C GLY A 136 4.55 -2.96 -3.36
N SER A 137 5.33 -2.77 -2.30
CA SER A 137 5.15 -3.47 -1.04
C SER A 137 5.74 -2.67 0.13
N SER A 138 5.38 -3.06 1.35
CA SER A 138 5.92 -2.53 2.60
C SER A 138 7.09 -3.35 3.15
N GLU A 139 7.71 -4.19 2.32
CA GLU A 139 8.84 -5.02 2.71
C GLU A 139 10.06 -4.17 3.09
N TYR A 140 10.77 -4.60 4.14
CA TYR A 140 11.94 -3.88 4.67
C TYR A 140 12.98 -3.55 3.59
N ASN A 141 13.25 -4.46 2.66
CA ASN A 141 14.25 -4.24 1.60
C ASN A 141 13.87 -3.14 0.61
N LEU A 142 12.58 -2.80 0.49
CA LEU A 142 12.10 -1.73 -0.39
C LEU A 142 11.86 -0.42 0.36
N VAL A 143 11.46 -0.49 1.63
CA VAL A 143 11.06 0.67 2.44
C VAL A 143 11.81 0.72 3.78
N GLY A 144 13.12 0.44 3.72
CA GLY A 144 13.99 0.35 4.90
C GLY A 144 13.86 1.56 5.83
N PRO A 145 13.51 1.35 7.12
CA PRO A 145 13.22 2.41 8.08
C PRO A 145 14.49 3.01 8.71
N ASP A 146 15.66 2.46 8.45
CA ASP A 146 16.92 2.71 9.17
C ASP A 146 17.24 4.19 9.37
N TYR A 147 17.18 4.99 8.31
CA TYR A 147 17.48 6.42 8.39
C TYR A 147 16.43 7.22 9.15
N PHE A 148 15.18 6.75 9.21
CA PHE A 148 14.16 7.35 10.07
C PHE A 148 14.39 6.96 11.53
N LEU A 149 14.74 5.70 11.79
CA LEU A 149 14.99 5.19 13.15
C LEU A 149 16.31 5.70 13.75
N ASP A 150 17.18 6.27 12.92
CA ASP A 150 18.33 7.05 13.38
C ASP A 150 17.93 8.38 14.04
N GLU A 151 16.67 8.79 13.87
CA GLU A 151 15.99 9.88 14.57
C GLU A 151 14.94 9.31 15.55
N ASP A 152 14.46 10.14 16.48
CA ASP A 152 13.52 9.70 17.53
C ASP A 152 12.07 9.66 17.01
N VAL A 153 11.79 8.77 16.05
CA VAL A 153 10.46 8.57 15.46
C VAL A 153 10.11 7.08 15.34
N ILE A 154 8.81 6.77 15.31
CA ILE A 154 8.31 5.45 14.94
C ILE A 154 8.01 5.43 13.45
N PHE A 155 8.48 4.40 12.76
CA PHE A 155 8.18 4.19 11.35
C PHE A 155 7.17 3.05 11.19
N VAL A 156 6.14 3.30 10.39
CA VAL A 156 5.10 2.32 10.07
C VAL A 156 4.95 2.26 8.56
N ALA A 157 4.89 1.05 7.99
CA ALA A 157 4.54 0.84 6.58
C ALA A 157 3.54 -0.31 6.48
N PHE A 158 2.69 -0.31 5.45
CA PHE A 158 1.68 -1.34 5.30
C PHE A 158 1.35 -1.63 3.85
N ASN A 159 0.88 -2.84 3.59
CA ASN A 159 0.37 -3.28 2.30
C ASN A 159 -1.10 -2.92 2.13
N TYR A 160 -1.49 -2.60 0.90
CA TYR A 160 -2.88 -2.42 0.48
C TYR A 160 -3.09 -3.12 -0.87
N ARG A 161 -4.31 -3.61 -1.15
CA ARG A 161 -4.57 -4.32 -2.42
C ARG A 161 -4.29 -3.44 -3.63
N LEU A 162 -3.74 -4.07 -4.67
CA LEU A 162 -3.29 -3.43 -5.90
C LEU A 162 -4.13 -3.90 -7.11
N GLY A 163 -4.02 -3.17 -8.22
CA GLY A 163 -4.60 -3.48 -9.51
C GLY A 163 -6.08 -3.87 -9.43
N ILE A 164 -6.44 -4.95 -10.14
CA ILE A 164 -7.82 -5.45 -10.16
C ILE A 164 -8.32 -5.88 -8.77
N PHE A 165 -7.46 -6.35 -7.87
CA PHE A 165 -7.86 -6.79 -6.53
C PHE A 165 -8.24 -5.60 -5.64
N GLY A 166 -7.53 -4.48 -5.78
CA GLY A 166 -7.78 -3.27 -5.00
C GLY A 166 -8.81 -2.31 -5.62
N PHE A 167 -8.93 -2.31 -6.95
CA PHE A 167 -9.58 -1.21 -7.66
C PHE A 167 -10.62 -1.64 -8.70
N LEU A 168 -11.02 -2.92 -8.74
CA LEU A 168 -12.20 -3.35 -9.51
C LEU A 168 -13.41 -2.50 -9.14
N SER A 169 -14.10 -1.94 -10.13
CA SER A 169 -15.37 -1.23 -9.95
C SER A 169 -16.28 -1.51 -11.14
N LEU A 170 -17.57 -1.73 -10.86
CA LEU A 170 -18.61 -1.85 -11.88
C LEU A 170 -19.51 -0.60 -11.95
N GLY A 171 -19.17 0.44 -11.18
CA GLY A 171 -19.94 1.68 -11.13
C GLY A 171 -21.28 1.55 -10.40
N ASP A 172 -21.46 0.48 -9.62
CA ASP A 172 -22.68 0.17 -8.88
C ASP A 172 -22.40 -0.26 -7.42
N LEU A 173 -23.45 -0.64 -6.70
CA LEU A 173 -23.33 -1.06 -5.30
C LEU A 173 -22.84 -2.50 -5.12
N VAL A 174 -22.73 -3.30 -6.18
CA VAL A 174 -22.22 -4.68 -6.09
C VAL A 174 -20.70 -4.64 -5.91
N VAL A 175 -20.01 -3.82 -6.71
CA VAL A 175 -18.58 -3.52 -6.52
C VAL A 175 -18.36 -2.02 -6.73
N PRO A 176 -18.49 -1.21 -5.68
CA PRO A 176 -18.29 0.24 -5.77
C PRO A 176 -16.83 0.62 -6.02
N GLY A 177 -15.89 -0.29 -5.75
CA GLY A 177 -14.45 -0.10 -5.94
C GLY A 177 -13.73 0.59 -4.79
N ASN A 178 -12.51 1.05 -5.07
CA ASN A 178 -11.60 1.71 -4.12
C ASN A 178 -11.30 0.87 -2.87
N ASN A 179 -11.24 -0.45 -3.00
CA ASN A 179 -10.93 -1.33 -1.88
C ASN A 179 -9.49 -1.12 -1.39
N GLY A 180 -8.50 -0.88 -2.27
CA GLY A 180 -7.15 -0.50 -1.86
C GLY A 180 -7.09 0.76 -0.99
N LEU A 181 -7.90 1.79 -1.29
CA LEU A 181 -8.01 2.99 -0.44
C LEU A 181 -8.75 2.71 0.89
N LYS A 182 -9.72 1.78 0.88
CA LYS A 182 -10.39 1.34 2.11
C LYS A 182 -9.46 0.51 2.99
N ASP A 183 -8.57 -0.29 2.39
CA ASP A 183 -7.52 -1.03 3.09
C ASP A 183 -6.59 -0.05 3.82
N GLN A 184 -6.13 0.99 3.13
CA GLN A 184 -5.34 2.07 3.72
C GLN A 184 -6.08 2.76 4.87
N SER A 185 -7.37 3.07 4.70
CA SER A 185 -8.15 3.70 5.78
C SER A 185 -8.31 2.79 7.00
N LEU A 186 -8.42 1.48 6.81
CA LEU A 186 -8.50 0.52 7.91
C LEU A 186 -7.14 0.36 8.60
N ALA A 187 -6.03 0.31 7.85
CA ALA A 187 -4.68 0.31 8.40
C ALA A 187 -4.41 1.57 9.24
N LEU A 188 -4.74 2.75 8.73
CA LEU A 188 -4.61 4.02 9.47
C LEU A 188 -5.42 4.03 10.77
N LYS A 189 -6.62 3.43 10.75
CA LYS A 189 -7.45 3.29 11.95
C LYS A 189 -6.82 2.35 12.96
N TRP A 190 -6.31 1.20 12.50
CA TRP A 190 -5.60 0.25 13.35
C TRP A 190 -4.37 0.92 13.99
N ILE A 191 -3.57 1.65 13.20
CA ILE A 191 -2.39 2.39 13.69
C ILE A 191 -2.82 3.39 14.77
N LYS A 192 -3.83 4.23 14.50
CA LYS A 192 -4.35 5.21 15.47
C LYS A 192 -4.76 4.58 16.81
N ASN A 193 -5.34 3.37 16.77
CA ASN A 193 -5.80 2.66 17.96
C ASN A 193 -4.67 1.96 18.74
N ASN A 194 -3.60 1.53 18.06
CA ASN A 194 -2.60 0.63 18.64
C ASN A 194 -1.25 1.28 18.92
N ILE A 195 -0.91 2.39 18.24
CA ILE A 195 0.47 2.90 18.21
C ILE A 195 1.02 3.33 19.58
N LEU A 196 0.14 3.62 20.54
CA LEU A 196 0.52 3.91 21.93
C LEU A 196 1.27 2.73 22.57
N ASN A 197 0.87 1.49 22.25
CA ASN A 197 1.50 0.28 22.79
C ASN A 197 2.91 0.05 22.23
N PHE A 198 3.29 0.78 21.19
CA PHE A 198 4.63 0.77 20.59
C PHE A 198 5.45 2.01 20.97
N GLY A 199 4.96 2.85 21.89
CA GLY A 199 5.62 4.08 22.33
C GLY A 199 5.33 5.30 21.45
N GLY A 200 4.33 5.23 20.58
CA GLY A 200 3.97 6.32 19.67
C GLY A 200 2.88 7.24 20.21
N ASP A 201 2.97 8.52 19.88
CA ASP A 201 1.93 9.47 20.14
C ASP A 201 0.86 9.39 19.05
N SER A 202 -0.31 8.84 19.40
CA SER A 202 -1.44 8.76 18.48
C SER A 202 -1.90 10.13 17.97
N ASN A 203 -1.57 11.23 18.66
CA ASN A 203 -1.92 12.60 18.28
C ASN A 203 -0.80 13.32 17.50
N GLN A 204 0.27 12.61 17.13
CA GLN A 204 1.34 13.12 16.28
C GLN A 204 1.67 12.11 15.17
N ILE A 205 0.63 11.73 14.42
CA ILE A 205 0.76 10.85 13.25
C ILE A 205 0.94 11.71 11.99
N THR A 206 2.07 11.51 11.31
CA THR A 206 2.35 12.04 9.97
C THR A 206 2.20 10.93 8.95
N VAL A 207 1.28 11.07 7.99
CA VAL A 207 1.17 10.14 6.86
C VAL A 207 1.94 10.70 5.68
N PHE A 208 2.83 9.92 5.10
CA PHE A 208 3.65 10.34 3.97
C PHE A 208 3.75 9.26 2.90
N GLY A 209 4.00 9.67 1.67
CA GLY A 209 3.95 8.77 0.54
C GLY A 209 4.41 9.43 -0.74
N HIS A 210 4.91 8.60 -1.65
CA HIS A 210 5.40 9.01 -2.96
C HIS A 210 4.50 8.51 -4.09
N SER A 211 4.34 9.33 -5.14
CA SER A 211 3.58 8.96 -6.35
C SER A 211 2.15 8.51 -5.99
N ALA A 212 1.73 7.27 -6.31
CA ALA A 212 0.40 6.75 -5.97
C ALA A 212 0.12 6.76 -4.46
N GLY A 213 1.15 6.67 -3.61
CA GLY A 213 1.03 6.86 -2.17
C GLY A 213 0.67 8.31 -1.82
N SER A 214 1.29 9.28 -2.49
CA SER A 214 0.95 10.70 -2.37
C SER A 214 -0.48 10.99 -2.87
N VAL A 215 -0.90 10.36 -3.97
CA VAL A 215 -2.29 10.43 -4.46
C VAL A 215 -3.26 9.85 -3.42
N SER A 216 -2.92 8.71 -2.82
CA SER A 216 -3.70 8.09 -1.74
C SER A 216 -3.90 9.04 -0.56
N ILE A 217 -2.84 9.73 -0.12
CA ILE A 217 -2.91 10.74 0.94
C ILE A 217 -3.84 11.88 0.56
N SER A 218 -3.77 12.35 -0.70
CA SER A 218 -4.69 13.35 -1.22
C SER A 218 -6.15 12.91 -1.11
N TYR A 219 -6.46 11.63 -1.38
CA TYR A 219 -7.79 11.08 -1.16
C TYR A 219 -8.17 10.97 0.32
N HIS A 220 -7.23 10.59 1.19
CA HIS A 220 -7.48 10.52 2.63
C HIS A 220 -7.78 11.87 3.27
N LEU A 221 -7.17 12.96 2.79
CA LEU A 221 -7.51 14.32 3.22
C LEU A 221 -8.98 14.71 2.91
N GLN A 222 -9.57 14.09 1.88
CA GLN A 222 -10.93 14.39 1.42
C GLN A 222 -11.96 13.40 1.99
N SER A 223 -11.52 12.20 2.37
CA SER A 223 -12.40 11.11 2.76
C SER A 223 -12.91 11.24 4.19
N PRO A 224 -14.21 11.12 4.45
CA PRO A 224 -14.74 11.08 5.82
C PRO A 224 -14.27 9.82 6.58
N LEU A 225 -13.87 8.75 5.89
CA LEU A 225 -13.38 7.52 6.52
C LEU A 225 -12.03 7.69 7.22
N SER A 226 -11.26 8.70 6.81
CA SER A 226 -9.91 8.95 7.33
C SER A 226 -9.85 10.18 8.24
N LYS A 227 -11.01 10.78 8.52
CA LYS A 227 -11.14 11.92 9.42
C LYS A 227 -10.61 11.56 10.81
N ASN A 228 -9.72 12.41 11.33
CA ASN A 228 -9.10 12.28 12.65
C ASN A 228 -8.20 11.04 12.85
N LEU A 229 -7.74 10.40 11.77
CA LEU A 229 -6.79 9.27 11.87
C LEU A 229 -5.32 9.70 11.88
N PHE A 230 -5.02 10.91 11.39
CA PHE A 230 -3.68 11.48 11.36
C PHE A 230 -3.71 13.00 11.51
N ASN A 231 -2.56 13.59 11.76
CA ASN A 231 -2.41 15.00 12.10
C ASN A 231 -1.71 15.80 11.00
N GLN A 232 -0.74 15.18 10.32
CA GLN A 232 0.13 15.81 9.36
C GLN A 232 0.27 14.93 8.11
N VAL A 233 0.62 15.55 6.99
CA VAL A 233 0.86 14.84 5.74
C VAL A 233 2.09 15.36 5.02
N ILE A 234 2.79 14.47 4.31
CA ILE A 234 3.81 14.83 3.31
C ILE A 234 3.46 14.12 2.01
N MET A 235 3.36 14.90 0.93
CA MET A 235 2.86 14.44 -0.36
C MET A 235 3.95 14.60 -1.42
N GLU A 236 4.68 13.51 -1.70
CA GLU A 236 5.80 13.52 -2.63
C GLU A 236 5.34 13.13 -4.04
N SER A 237 5.33 14.11 -4.96
CA SER A 237 5.12 13.86 -6.40
C SER A 237 3.77 13.21 -6.77
N GLY A 238 2.66 13.54 -6.09
CA GLY A 238 1.33 13.10 -6.51
C GLY A 238 0.17 13.79 -5.76
N THR A 239 -0.97 13.98 -6.43
CA THR A 239 -2.21 14.51 -5.83
C THR A 239 -3.44 13.85 -6.47
N SER A 240 -4.63 13.98 -5.88
CA SER A 240 -5.88 13.49 -6.47
C SER A 240 -6.26 14.16 -7.80
N TYR A 241 -5.56 15.22 -8.20
CA TYR A 241 -5.75 15.90 -9.49
C TYR A 241 -4.88 15.32 -10.61
N CYS A 242 -3.92 14.45 -10.29
CA CYS A 242 -3.14 13.77 -11.32
C CYS A 242 -4.08 12.90 -12.17
N LEU A 243 -4.05 13.07 -13.50
CA LEU A 243 -4.93 12.35 -14.43
C LEU A 243 -4.81 10.82 -14.33
N TRP A 244 -3.63 10.32 -13.98
CA TRP A 244 -3.37 8.89 -13.76
C TRP A 244 -3.83 8.39 -12.39
N GLY A 245 -4.21 9.29 -11.47
CA GLY A 245 -4.65 8.95 -10.12
C GLY A 245 -6.12 8.55 -10.01
N LEU A 246 -6.89 8.63 -11.10
CA LEU A 246 -8.31 8.31 -11.17
C LEU A 246 -8.63 7.62 -12.50
N SER A 247 -9.27 6.45 -12.47
CA SER A 247 -9.83 5.82 -13.67
C SER A 247 -11.30 6.22 -13.86
N ARG A 248 -11.63 6.68 -15.07
CA ARG A 248 -13.03 7.00 -15.47
C ARG A 248 -13.71 5.87 -16.23
N ILE A 249 -12.95 4.84 -16.59
CA ILE A 249 -13.39 3.71 -17.43
C ILE A 249 -13.29 2.38 -16.68
N ALA A 250 -13.19 2.41 -15.35
CA ALA A 250 -13.08 1.21 -14.51
C ALA A 250 -14.20 0.16 -14.79
N PRO A 251 -15.48 0.54 -14.98
CA PRO A 251 -16.53 -0.42 -15.32
C PRO A 251 -16.33 -1.12 -16.67
N ASP A 252 -15.76 -0.41 -17.66
CA ASP A 252 -15.53 -0.97 -18.98
C ASP A 252 -14.34 -1.94 -18.95
N ILE A 253 -13.24 -1.55 -18.30
CA ILE A 253 -12.10 -2.44 -18.06
C ILE A 253 -12.53 -3.70 -17.31
N ALA A 254 -13.37 -3.58 -16.27
CA ALA A 254 -13.88 -4.71 -15.50
C ALA A 254 -14.66 -5.71 -16.39
N LYS A 255 -15.51 -5.20 -17.28
CA LYS A 255 -16.26 -6.02 -18.24
C LYS A 255 -15.35 -6.68 -19.27
N ASP A 256 -14.37 -5.95 -19.79
CA ASP A 256 -13.42 -6.48 -20.78
C ASP A 256 -12.55 -7.60 -20.19
N VAL A 257 -12.13 -7.46 -18.93
CA VAL A 257 -11.45 -8.55 -18.21
C VAL A 257 -12.37 -9.76 -18.07
N ALA A 258 -13.62 -9.56 -17.66
CA ALA A 258 -14.61 -10.64 -17.54
C ALA A 258 -14.85 -11.35 -18.90
N LEU A 259 -15.01 -10.59 -19.98
CA LEU A 259 -15.15 -11.12 -21.34
C LEU A 259 -13.91 -11.93 -21.78
N SER A 260 -12.71 -11.44 -21.48
CA SER A 260 -11.45 -12.16 -21.80
C SER A 260 -11.32 -13.53 -21.11
N LEU A 261 -12.10 -13.72 -20.04
CA LEU A 261 -12.18 -14.93 -19.23
C LEU A 261 -13.43 -15.77 -19.54
N ASN A 262 -14.23 -15.40 -20.55
CA ASN A 262 -15.52 -16.01 -20.89
C ASN A 262 -16.52 -16.01 -19.71
N ILE A 263 -16.50 -14.97 -18.88
CA ILE A 263 -17.44 -14.78 -17.76
C ILE A 263 -18.70 -14.07 -18.27
N ASP A 264 -19.85 -14.49 -17.74
CA ASP A 264 -21.15 -13.84 -18.01
C ASP A 264 -21.16 -12.39 -17.50
N ILE A 265 -21.38 -11.46 -18.42
CA ILE A 265 -21.47 -10.01 -18.16
C ILE A 265 -22.92 -9.49 -18.09
N SER A 266 -23.91 -10.38 -18.05
CA SER A 266 -25.33 -10.01 -17.99
C SER A 266 -25.71 -9.19 -16.75
N SER A 267 -24.95 -9.36 -15.65
CA SER A 267 -25.12 -8.59 -14.41
C SER A 267 -23.79 -8.46 -13.67
N SER A 268 -23.67 -7.39 -12.88
CA SER A 268 -22.50 -7.19 -12.02
C SER A 268 -22.26 -8.34 -11.04
N LYS A 269 -23.35 -8.98 -10.57
CA LYS A 269 -23.26 -10.16 -9.71
C LYS A 269 -22.69 -11.37 -10.46
N SER A 270 -23.07 -11.58 -11.71
CA SER A 270 -22.50 -12.64 -12.56
C SER A 270 -21.00 -12.43 -12.75
N ILE A 271 -20.59 -11.18 -13.06
CA ILE A 271 -19.18 -10.82 -13.23
C ILE A 271 -18.37 -11.16 -11.97
N VAL A 272 -18.80 -10.67 -10.81
CA VAL A 272 -18.11 -10.90 -9.54
C VAL A 272 -18.03 -12.38 -9.19
N ASN A 273 -19.15 -13.11 -9.31
CA ASN A 273 -19.19 -14.55 -9.03
C ASN A 273 -18.26 -15.34 -9.94
N GLY A 274 -18.08 -14.90 -11.20
CA GLY A 274 -17.10 -15.46 -12.11
C GLY A 274 -15.67 -15.16 -11.68
N LEU A 275 -15.34 -13.89 -11.44
CA LEU A 275 -13.99 -13.44 -11.12
C LEU A 275 -13.45 -14.01 -9.80
N ILE A 276 -14.29 -14.19 -8.79
CA ILE A 276 -13.90 -14.82 -7.51
C ILE A 276 -13.40 -16.27 -7.70
N ARG A 277 -13.86 -16.97 -8.74
CA ARG A 277 -13.47 -18.36 -9.00
C ARG A 277 -12.18 -18.48 -9.81
N VAL A 278 -11.65 -17.38 -10.34
CA VAL A 278 -10.44 -17.38 -11.15
C VAL A 278 -9.22 -17.41 -10.23
N ASN A 279 -8.20 -18.20 -10.56
CA ASN A 279 -6.94 -18.16 -9.83
C ASN A 279 -6.33 -16.74 -9.89
N ALA A 280 -5.79 -16.24 -8.76
CA ALA A 280 -5.32 -14.87 -8.65
C ALA A 280 -4.20 -14.53 -9.64
N THR A 281 -3.22 -15.42 -9.81
CA THR A 281 -2.14 -15.26 -10.79
C THR A 281 -2.68 -15.16 -12.20
N PHE A 282 -3.61 -16.05 -12.57
CA PHE A 282 -4.20 -16.02 -13.91
C PHE A 282 -5.06 -14.76 -14.14
N LEU A 283 -5.81 -14.33 -13.12
CA LEU A 283 -6.60 -13.12 -13.16
C LEU A 283 -5.73 -11.88 -13.32
N GLN A 284 -4.66 -11.75 -12.56
CA GLN A 284 -3.71 -10.63 -12.67
C GLN A 284 -3.11 -10.54 -14.07
N LYS A 285 -2.70 -11.68 -14.64
CA LYS A 285 -2.18 -11.74 -16.00
C LYS A 285 -3.20 -11.19 -17.01
N LYS A 286 -4.44 -11.67 -16.93
CA LYS A 286 -5.51 -11.28 -17.84
C LYS A 286 -5.91 -9.82 -17.68
N ALA A 287 -5.97 -9.33 -16.45
CA ALA A 287 -6.21 -7.92 -16.16
C ALA A 287 -5.14 -7.02 -16.81
N MET A 288 -3.86 -7.34 -16.62
CA MET A 288 -2.76 -6.59 -17.22
C MET A 288 -2.76 -6.62 -18.75
N GLU A 289 -3.06 -7.77 -19.36
CA GLU A 289 -3.20 -7.88 -20.81
C GLU A 289 -4.31 -6.95 -21.33
N THR A 290 -5.48 -6.97 -20.70
CA THR A 290 -6.63 -6.15 -21.08
C THR A 290 -6.37 -4.65 -20.88
N ILE A 291 -5.82 -4.24 -19.74
CA ILE A 291 -5.48 -2.84 -19.46
C ILE A 291 -4.49 -2.30 -20.50
N ASN A 292 -3.46 -3.08 -20.84
CA ASN A 292 -2.49 -2.69 -21.85
C ASN A 292 -3.10 -2.56 -23.25
N LEU A 293 -4.10 -3.37 -23.59
CA LEU A 293 -4.83 -3.25 -24.85
C LEU A 293 -5.65 -1.95 -24.90
N GLU A 294 -6.32 -1.60 -23.81
CA GLU A 294 -7.13 -0.37 -23.75
C GLU A 294 -6.24 0.88 -23.83
N ILE A 295 -5.11 0.90 -23.09
CA ILE A 295 -4.11 1.98 -23.20
C ILE A 295 -3.59 2.12 -24.64
N ARG A 296 -3.40 1.02 -25.37
CA ARG A 296 -2.98 1.06 -26.78
C ARG A 296 -4.08 1.59 -27.69
N LYS A 297 -5.34 1.30 -27.40
CA LYS A 297 -6.50 1.81 -28.14
C LYS A 297 -6.64 3.32 -27.96
N GLU A 298 -6.63 3.79 -26.72
CA GLU A 298 -6.70 5.23 -26.39
C GLU A 298 -5.53 6.01 -27.03
N LYS A 299 -4.30 5.47 -26.96
CA LYS A 299 -3.14 6.07 -27.64
C LYS A 299 -3.30 6.17 -29.16
N ARG A 300 -4.00 5.23 -29.79
CA ARG A 300 -4.26 5.27 -31.24
C ARG A 300 -5.30 6.34 -31.57
N GLU A 301 -6.37 6.42 -30.80
CA GLU A 301 -7.43 7.44 -30.96
C GLU A 301 -6.86 8.84 -30.80
N TYR A 302 -6.08 9.09 -29.75
CA TYR A 302 -5.42 10.38 -29.53
C TYR A 302 -4.43 10.74 -30.64
N ARG A 303 -3.67 9.76 -31.17
CA ARG A 303 -2.76 10.01 -32.30
C ARG A 303 -3.52 10.44 -33.56
N GLU A 304 -4.70 9.86 -33.80
CA GLU A 304 -5.52 10.24 -34.94
C GLU A 304 -6.13 11.63 -34.76
N GLU A 305 -6.60 11.97 -33.54
CA GLU A 305 -7.08 13.32 -33.23
C GLU A 305 -5.98 14.38 -33.41
N VAL A 306 -4.77 14.14 -32.90
CA VAL A 306 -3.61 15.03 -33.11
C VAL A 306 -3.26 15.16 -34.58
N ARG A 307 -3.42 14.10 -35.38
CA ARG A 307 -3.19 14.15 -36.83
C ARG A 307 -4.22 15.05 -37.51
N LEU A 308 -5.51 14.89 -37.20
CA LEU A 308 -6.59 15.73 -37.76
C LEU A 308 -6.36 17.21 -37.44
N LEU A 309 -6.01 17.55 -36.19
CA LEU A 309 -5.71 18.92 -35.78
C LEU A 309 -4.49 19.51 -36.52
N ARG A 310 -3.48 18.70 -36.83
CA ARG A 310 -2.32 19.14 -37.63
C ARG A 310 -2.70 19.41 -39.08
N ASP A 311 -3.54 18.55 -39.66
CA ASP A 311 -4.01 18.69 -41.05
C ASP A 311 -4.86 19.98 -41.19
N GLU A 312 -5.77 20.24 -40.24
CA GLU A 312 -6.56 21.49 -40.18
C GLU A 312 -5.68 22.75 -40.05
N ASN A 313 -4.68 22.72 -39.15
CA ASN A 313 -3.78 23.85 -38.96
C ASN A 313 -2.92 24.11 -40.21
N THR A 314 -2.53 23.05 -40.92
CA THR A 314 -1.80 23.17 -42.20
C THR A 314 -2.67 23.83 -43.26
N ALA A 315 -3.90 23.36 -43.44
CA ALA A 315 -4.86 23.95 -44.37
C ALA A 315 -5.16 25.43 -44.05
N MET A 316 -5.29 25.78 -42.76
CA MET A 316 -5.48 27.17 -42.33
C MET A 316 -4.27 28.05 -42.69
N LYS A 317 -3.04 27.58 -42.46
CA LYS A 317 -1.82 28.31 -42.83
C LYS A 317 -1.71 28.54 -44.34
N GLU A 318 -2.07 27.54 -45.14
CA GLU A 318 -2.11 27.67 -46.61
C GLU A 318 -3.16 28.70 -47.05
N GLY A 319 -4.36 28.68 -46.46
CA GLY A 319 -5.41 29.67 -46.71
C GLY A 319 -4.98 31.11 -46.41
N ILE A 320 -4.34 31.34 -45.26
CA ILE A 320 -3.77 32.66 -44.90
C ILE A 320 -2.68 33.07 -45.89
N GLY A 321 -1.81 32.15 -46.30
CA GLY A 321 -0.77 32.42 -47.30
C GLY A 321 -1.35 32.86 -48.65
N ASN A 322 -2.43 32.21 -49.10
CA ASN A 322 -3.13 32.56 -50.33
C ASN A 322 -3.84 33.92 -50.23
N LEU A 323 -4.43 34.24 -49.07
CA LEU A 323 -5.03 35.55 -48.82
C LEU A 323 -3.99 36.67 -48.84
N LYS A 324 -2.82 36.48 -48.21
CA LYS A 324 -1.71 37.44 -48.26
C LYS A 324 -1.25 37.71 -49.69
N LYS A 325 -1.03 36.65 -50.48
CA LYS A 325 -0.67 36.79 -51.90
C LYS A 325 -1.70 37.58 -52.71
N ARG A 326 -3.00 37.40 -52.41
CA ARG A 326 -4.08 38.18 -53.04
C ARG A 326 -4.07 39.63 -52.58
N LEU A 327 -3.80 39.90 -51.31
CA LEU A 327 -3.68 41.25 -50.76
C LEU A 327 -2.52 42.01 -51.43
N ASP A 328 -1.35 41.39 -51.51
CA ASP A 328 -0.16 41.97 -52.14
C ASP A 328 -0.40 42.32 -53.62
N GLN A 329 -1.22 41.51 -54.32
CA GLN A 329 -1.61 41.78 -55.72
C GLN A 329 -2.58 42.96 -55.85
N LEU A 330 -3.42 43.22 -54.85
CA LEU A 330 -4.37 44.34 -54.84
C LEU A 330 -3.70 45.67 -54.45
N GLU A 331 -2.62 45.64 -53.67
CA GLU A 331 -1.83 46.83 -53.30
C GLU A 331 -0.90 47.32 -54.43
N LEU A 332 -0.75 46.55 -55.51
CA LEU A 332 0.06 46.88 -56.69
C LEU A 332 -0.72 47.55 -57.84
N VAL A 333 -2.01 47.85 -57.64
CA VAL A 333 -2.92 48.52 -58.60
C VAL A 333 -3.27 49.92 -58.10
#